data_AF-A0A7C7AIU1-F1
#
_entry.id   AF-A0A7C7AIU1-F1
#
_cell.length_a   1.000
_cell.length_b   1.000
_cell.length_c   1.000
_cell.angle_alpha   90.00
_cell.angle_beta   90.00
_cell.angle_gamma   90.00
#
_symmetry.space_group_name_H-M   'P 1'
#
loop_
_entity.id
_entity.type
_entity.pdbx_description
1 polymer ?
#
loop_
_entity_poly.entity_id
_entity_poly.type
_entity_poly.pdbx_seq_one_letter_code
_entity_poly.pdbx_strand_id
1 'polypeptide(L)' 'MDNKAKPDDRRDNVERIQFNIDNTIKNYRETEDAIKLAEDEKQKRELEEKNKRRAQALKGMREEIREEALDRKNQYK' A
#
# COMPACT_ATOMS: atom_id res chain seq x y z
N MET A 1 -29.25 -1.63 13.88
CA MET A 1 -28.23 -0.60 13.66
C MET A 1 -27.58 -0.92 12.33
N ASP A 2 -28.09 -0.32 11.27
CA ASP A 2 -27.57 -0.49 9.92
C ASP A 2 -26.24 0.22 9.81
N ASN A 3 -25.14 -0.52 9.94
CA ASN A 3 -23.83 -0.09 9.47
C ASN A 3 -23.82 -0.13 7.94
N LYS A 4 -24.73 0.62 7.30
CA LYS A 4 -24.50 1.06 5.93
C LYS A 4 -23.33 2.02 6.03
N ALA A 5 -22.13 1.54 5.70
CA ALA A 5 -21.05 2.41 5.30
C ALA A 5 -21.70 3.44 4.37
N LYS A 6 -21.61 4.73 4.74
CA LYS A 6 -22.01 5.78 3.81
C LYS A 6 -21.34 5.43 2.48
N PRO A 7 -21.98 5.70 1.33
CA PRO A 7 -21.26 5.70 0.08
C PRO A 7 -20.27 6.87 0.13
N ASP A 8 -19.28 6.81 1.02
CA ASP A 8 -18.02 7.50 0.84
C ASP A 8 -17.59 7.09 -0.56
N ASP A 9 -17.43 8.10 -1.39
CA ASP A 9 -17.27 7.96 -2.82
C ASP A 9 -16.13 6.97 -3.03
N ARG A 10 -16.41 5.74 -3.50
CA ARG A 10 -15.38 4.69 -3.58
C ARG A 10 -14.24 5.05 -4.54
N ARG A 11 -14.41 6.15 -5.26
CA ARG A 11 -13.37 6.86 -6.01
C ARG A 11 -12.32 7.42 -5.06
N ASP A 12 -12.71 8.09 -3.99
CA ASP A 12 -11.83 8.65 -2.96
C ASP A 12 -11.03 7.54 -2.26
N ASN A 13 -11.65 6.38 -1.99
CA ASN A 13 -10.94 5.24 -1.41
C ASN A 13 -9.84 4.72 -2.34
N VAL A 14 -10.14 4.50 -3.63
CA VAL A 14 -9.14 4.02 -4.60
C VAL A 14 -8.04 5.05 -4.84
N GLU A 15 -8.37 6.33 -4.95
CA GLU A 15 -7.37 7.40 -5.08
C GLU A 15 -6.45 7.48 -3.85
N ARG A 16 -7.01 7.37 -2.64
CA ARG A 16 -6.23 7.35 -1.40
C ARG A 16 -5.33 6.13 -1.31
N ILE A 17 -5.82 4.94 -1.66
CA ILE A 17 -5.01 3.71 -1.65
C ILE A 17 -3.91 3.79 -2.70
N GLN A 18 -4.19 4.32 -3.90
CA GLN A 18 -3.20 4.52 -4.95
C GLN A 18 -2.11 5.51 -4.50
N PHE A 19 -2.49 6.63 -3.89
CA PHE A 19 -1.53 7.59 -3.32
C PHE A 19 -0.64 6.94 -2.25
N ASN A 20 -1.20 6.10 -1.38
CA ASN A 20 -0.43 5.36 -0.38
C ASN A 20 0.50 4.31 -1.01
N ILE A 21 0.07 3.64 -2.08
CA ILE A 21 0.91 2.72 -2.86
C ILE A 21 2.11 3.47 -3.44
N ASP A 22 1.87 4.61 -4.09
CA ASP A 22 2.93 5.38 -4.75
C ASP A 22 3.97 5.88 -3.73
N ASN A 23 3.51 6.41 -2.60
CA ASN A 23 4.40 6.80 -1.50
C ASN A 23 5.15 5.61 -0.90
N THR A 24 4.50 4.46 -0.75
CA THR A 24 5.14 3.27 -0.20
C THR A 24 6.20 2.71 -1.15
N ILE A 25 5.96 2.75 -2.47
CA ILE A 25 6.93 2.37 -3.50
C ILE A 25 8.12 3.34 -3.50
N LYS A 26 7.87 4.65 -3.42
CA LYS A 26 8.95 5.65 -3.31
C LYS A 26 9.82 5.39 -2.08
N ASN A 27 9.20 5.25 -0.92
CA ASN A 27 9.90 4.96 0.34
C ASN A 27 10.66 3.63 0.31
N TYR A 28 10.13 2.62 -0.38
CA TYR A 28 10.79 1.34 -0.59
C TYR A 28 12.09 1.53 -1.37
N ARG A 29 12.03 2.23 -2.52
CA ARG A 29 13.19 2.51 -3.38
C ARG A 29 14.24 3.35 -2.67
N GLU A 30 13.84 4.40 -1.97
CA GLU A 30 14.76 5.23 -1.18
C GLU A 30 15.47 4.42 -0.08
N THR A 31 14.75 3.47 0.53
CA THR A 31 15.35 2.57 1.53
C THR A 31 16.32 1.57 0.88
N GLU A 32 16.03 1.05 -0.31
CA GLU A 32 16.96 0.19 -1.05
C GLU A 32 18.27 0.93 -1.38
N ASP A 33 18.17 2.21 -1.78
CA ASP A 33 19.35 3.03 -2.02
C ASP A 33 20.12 3.32 -0.73
N ALA A 34 19.42 3.55 0.39
CA ALA A 34 20.06 3.68 1.70
C ALA A 34 20.77 2.39 2.15
N ILE A 35 20.24 1.20 1.86
CA ILE A 35 20.88 -0.09 2.16
C ILE A 35 22.20 -0.24 1.41
N LYS A 36 22.25 0.18 0.14
CA LYS A 36 23.48 0.12 -0.68
C LYS A 36 24.59 1.02 -0.13
N LEU A 37 24.23 2.13 0.51
CA LEU A 37 25.16 3.11 1.08
C LEU A 37 25.50 2.82 2.55
N ALA A 38 24.72 2.00 3.24
CA ALA A 38 24.97 1.67 4.63
C ALA A 38 26.23 0.80 4.76
N GLU A 39 27.09 1.15 5.70
CA GLU A 39 28.29 0.36 6.03
C GLU A 39 28.04 -0.60 7.19
N ASP A 40 27.14 -0.24 8.11
CA ASP A 40 26.77 -1.07 9.27
C ASP A 40 25.78 -2.18 8.89
N GLU A 41 26.17 -3.42 9.14
CA GLU A 41 25.35 -4.61 8.88
C GLU A 41 24.06 -4.64 9.71
N LYS A 42 24.08 -4.09 10.94
CA LYS A 42 22.86 -4.01 11.74
C LYS A 42 21.86 -3.04 11.11
N GLN A 43 22.32 -1.85 10.72
CA GLN A 43 21.50 -0.87 10.01
C GLN A 43 20.92 -1.43 8.69
N LYS A 44 21.71 -2.18 7.90
CA LYS A 44 21.20 -2.83 6.68
C LYS A 44 20.02 -3.76 6.98
N ARG A 45 20.17 -4.65 7.96
CA ARG A 45 19.11 -5.60 8.35
C ARG A 45 17.83 -4.89 8.78
N GLU A 46 17.94 -3.82 9.56
CA GLU A 46 16.78 -3.02 9.99
C GLU A 46 16.05 -2.38 8.80
N LEU A 47 16.80 -1.85 7.83
CA LEU A 47 16.24 -1.27 6.61
C LEU A 47 15.61 -2.34 5.70
N GLU A 48 16.23 -3.50 5.55
CA GLU A 48 15.70 -4.65 4.80
C GLU A 48 14.38 -5.14 5.40
N GLU A 49 14.30 -5.29 6.73
CA GLU A 49 13.06 -5.66 7.41
C GLU A 49 11.96 -4.61 7.22
N LYS A 50 12.33 -3.32 7.24
CA LYS A 50 11.38 -2.23 6.95
C LYS A 50 10.83 -2.34 5.54
N ASN A 51 11.68 -2.66 4.56
CA ASN A 51 11.25 -2.89 3.17
C ASN A 51 10.42 -4.16 3.01
N LYS A 52 10.72 -5.23 3.75
CA LYS A 52 9.89 -6.44 3.78
C LYS A 52 8.48 -6.14 4.27
N ARG A 53 8.32 -5.35 5.33
CA ARG A 53 7.00 -4.91 5.83
C ARG A 53 6.26 -4.05 4.80
N ARG A 54 6.96 -3.15 4.10
CA ARG A 54 6.36 -2.35 3.01
C ARG A 54 5.88 -3.22 1.85
N ALA A 55 6.63 -4.25 1.48
CA ALA A 55 6.23 -5.20 0.43
C ALA A 55 4.93 -5.95 0.81
N GLN A 56 4.79 -6.34 2.08
CA GLN A 56 3.54 -6.93 2.59
C GLN A 56 2.38 -5.92 2.56
N ALA A 57 2.62 -4.68 2.99
CA ALA A 57 1.60 -3.62 2.92
C ALA A 57 1.14 -3.32 1.48
N LEU A 58 2.08 -3.29 0.53
CA LEU A 58 1.79 -3.12 -0.90
C LEU A 58 0.92 -4.25 -1.45
N LYS A 59 1.12 -5.49 -1.00
CA LYS A 59 0.27 -6.62 -1.38
C LYS A 59 -1.17 -6.41 -0.90
N GLY A 60 -1.35 -6.04 0.37
CA GLY A 60 -2.68 -5.76 0.95
C GLY A 60 -3.39 -4.62 0.22
N MET A 61 -2.72 -3.50 -0.02
CA MET A 61 -3.31 -2.36 -0.75
C MET A 61 -3.70 -2.70 -2.19
N ARG A 62 -2.95 -3.58 -2.86
CA ARG A 62 -3.29 -4.07 -4.22
C ARG A 62 -4.51 -4.98 -4.22
N GLU A 63 -4.65 -5.81 -3.19
CA GLU A 63 -5.84 -6.66 -2.99
C GLU A 63 -7.07 -5.78 -2.72
N GLU A 64 -6.94 -4.76 -1.88
CA GLU A 64 -8.02 -3.81 -1.56
C GLU A 64 -8.52 -3.05 -2.81
N ILE A 65 -7.62 -2.50 -3.65
CA ILE A 65 -8.01 -1.86 -4.93
C ILE A 65 -8.75 -2.83 -5.84
N ARG A 66 -8.34 -4.10 -5.86
CA ARG A 66 -8.96 -5.12 -6.71
C ARG A 66 -10.38 -5.43 -6.23
N GLU A 67 -10.58 -5.57 -4.92
CA GLU A 67 -11.90 -5.77 -4.32
C GLU A 67 -12.82 -4.58 -4.59
N GLU A 68 -12.33 -3.35 -4.39
CA GLU A 68 -13.07 -2.12 -4.71
C GLU A 68 -13.48 -2.05 -6.19
N ALA A 69 -12.61 -2.49 -7.11
CA ALA A 69 -12.93 -2.55 -8.54
C ALA A 69 -14.00 -3.61 -8.87
N LEU A 70 -13.99 -4.76 -8.18
CA LEU A 70 -15.00 -5.81 -8.34
C LEU A 70 -16.35 -5.39 -7.77
N ASP A 71 -16.37 -4.73 -6.62
CA ASP A 71 -17.58 -4.21 -5.98
C ASP A 71 -18.25 -3.13 -6.83
N ARG A 72 -17.46 -2.26 -7.49
CA ARG A 72 -18.01 -1.34 -8.51
C ARG A 72 -18.71 -2.10 -9.62
N LYS A 73 -18.09 -3.15 -10.18
CA LYS A 73 -18.67 -3.92 -11.29
C LYS A 73 -19.95 -4.66 -10.89
N ASN A 74 -20.04 -5.16 -9.66
CA ASN A 74 -21.20 -5.90 -9.16
C ASN A 74 -22.40 -5.01 -8.80
N GLN A 75 -22.18 -3.71 -8.57
CA GLN A 75 -23.27 -2.76 -8.29
C GLN A 75 -23.97 -2.19 -9.54
N TYR A 76 -23.47 -2.51 -10.73
CA TYR A 76 -24.13 -2.18 -12.00
C TYR A 76 -24.94 -3.35 -12.58
N LYS A 77 -25.34 -4.32 -11.75
CA LYS A 77 -26.27 -5.40 -12.13
C LYS A 77 -27.64 -5.22 -11.51
#